data_AF-A0AB34QGM1-F1
#
_entry.id   AF-A0AB34QGM1-F1
#
_cell.length_a   1.000
_cell.length_b   1.000
_cell.length_c   1.000
_cell.angle_alpha   90.00
_cell.angle_beta   90.00
_cell.angle_gamma   90.00
#
_symmetry.space_group_name_H-M   'P 1'
#
loop_
_entity.id
_entity.type
_entity.pdbx_description
1 polymer ?
#
loop_
_entity_poly.entity_id
_entity_poly.type
_entity_poly.pdbx_seq_one_letter_code
_entity_poly.pdbx_strand_id
1 'polypeptide(L)' 'MFDAMTETVTQDMSKILQTKAMDVSGERLRSIEAALHATAQQLYAHWSAASDQVVRNDFTVVHDGINAAREIVAHISGMP' A
#
# COMPACT_ATOMS: atom_id res chain seq x y z
N MET A 1 -8.32 -16.81 -13.28
CA MET A 1 -7.48 -15.60 -13.04
C MET A 1 -7.92 -14.87 -11.76
N PHE A 2 -9.22 -14.59 -11.59
CA PHE A 2 -9.76 -14.02 -10.35
C PHE A 2 -9.47 -14.85 -9.08
N ASP A 3 -9.47 -16.19 -9.16
CA ASP A 3 -9.19 -17.04 -7.99
C ASP A 3 -7.75 -16.92 -7.49
N ALA A 4 -6.76 -16.91 -8.39
CA ALA A 4 -5.35 -16.74 -8.05
C ALA A 4 -5.04 -15.35 -7.49
N MET A 5 -5.75 -14.33 -7.97
CA MET A 5 -5.65 -12.96 -7.45
C MET A 5 -6.22 -12.87 -6.03
N THR A 6 -7.35 -13.55 -5.78
CA THR A 6 -7.95 -13.67 -4.44
C THR A 6 -7.04 -14.40 -3.46
N GLU A 7 -6.37 -15.47 -3.89
CA GLU A 7 -5.44 -16.23 -3.05
C GLU A 7 -4.21 -15.41 -2.68
N THR A 8 -3.61 -14.71 -3.64
CA THR A 8 -2.45 -13.83 -3.39
C THR A 8 -2.81 -12.72 -2.41
N VAL A 9 -3.96 -12.07 -2.60
CA VAL A 9 -4.46 -11.03 -1.69
C VAL A 9 -4.69 -11.61 -0.29
N THR A 10 -5.29 -12.79 -0.18
CA THR A 10 -5.53 -13.47 1.11
C THR A 10 -4.21 -13.78 1.82
N GLN A 11 -3.20 -14.25 1.09
CA GLN A 11 -1.89 -14.56 1.63
C GLN A 11 -1.17 -13.31 2.14
N ASP A 12 -1.24 -12.21 1.40
CA ASP A 12 -0.61 -10.95 1.80
C ASP A 12 -1.32 -10.32 3.00
N MET A 13 -2.65 -10.35 3.05
CA MET A 13 -3.42 -9.95 4.23
C MET A 13 -3.02 -10.78 5.47
N SER A 14 -2.84 -12.09 5.30
CA SER A 14 -2.40 -12.98 6.38
C SER A 14 -0.99 -12.62 6.89
N LYS A 15 -0.06 -12.25 6.00
CA LYS A 15 1.28 -11.78 6.40
C LYS A 15 1.22 -10.47 7.20
N ILE A 16 0.33 -9.55 6.82
CA ILE A 16 0.18 -8.28 7.54
C ILE A 16 -0.41 -8.53 8.94
N LEU A 17 -1.40 -9.42 9.06
CA LEU A 17 -1.95 -9.85 10.35
C LEU A 17 -0.90 -10.55 11.23
N GLN A 18 -0.07 -11.42 10.66
CA GLN A 18 1.05 -12.03 11.38
C GLN A 18 2.06 -10.97 11.84
N THR A 19 2.38 -10.02 10.97
CA THR A 19 3.28 -8.91 11.30
C THR A 19 2.74 -8.12 12.50
N LYS A 20 1.44 -7.81 12.52
CA LYS A 20 0.78 -7.18 13.67
C LYS A 20 0.93 -8.01 14.94
N ALA A 21 0.60 -9.30 14.88
CA ALA A 21 0.66 -10.19 16.04
C ALA A 21 2.07 -10.29 16.64
N MET A 22 3.10 -10.15 15.80
CA MET A 22 4.51 -10.15 16.23
C MET A 22 5.03 -8.77 16.64
N ASP A 23 4.37 -7.68 16.23
CA ASP A 23 4.77 -6.29 16.45
C ASP A 23 3.99 -5.68 17.63
N VAL A 24 4.31 -6.11 18.84
CA VAL A 24 3.62 -5.68 20.08
C VAL A 24 3.67 -4.16 20.29
N SER A 25 4.69 -3.47 19.77
CA SER A 25 4.79 -2.01 19.83
C SER A 25 4.03 -1.28 18.73
N GLY A 26 3.61 -1.98 17.66
CA GLY A 26 2.98 -1.39 16.48
C GLY A 26 3.92 -0.50 15.64
N GLU A 27 5.22 -0.50 15.91
CA GLU A 27 6.21 0.34 15.22
C GLU A 27 6.44 -0.11 13.78
N ARG A 28 6.41 -1.41 13.50
CA ARG A 28 6.61 -1.94 12.15
C ARG A 28 5.47 -1.52 11.23
N LEU A 29 4.23 -1.64 11.68
CA LEU A 29 3.08 -1.22 10.86
C LEU A 29 3.08 0.29 10.61
N ARG A 30 3.42 1.10 11.63
CA ARG A 30 3.57 2.56 11.45
C ARG A 30 4.71 2.93 10.50
N SER A 31 5.82 2.21 10.55
CA SER A 31 6.93 2.39 9.59
C SER A 31 6.51 2.03 8.15
N ILE A 32 5.75 0.95 7.98
CA ILE A 32 5.19 0.57 6.67
C ILE A 32 4.23 1.64 6.16
N GLU A 33 3.32 2.15 7.00
CA GLU A 33 2.40 3.23 6.64
C GLU A 33 3.16 4.50 6.20
N ALA A 34 4.20 4.89 6.95
CA ALA A 34 5.05 6.04 6.62
C ALA A 34 5.79 5.85 5.29
N ALA A 35 6.31 4.65 5.01
CA ALA A 35 6.97 4.33 3.75
C ALA A 35 6.00 4.39 2.57
N LEU A 36 4.78 3.88 2.72
CA LEU A 36 3.73 3.96 1.71
C LEU A 36 3.33 5.43 1.45
N HIS A 37 3.19 6.23 2.50
CA HIS A 37 2.91 7.66 2.37
C HIS A 37 4.02 8.41 1.61
N ALA A 38 5.29 8.19 1.98
CA ALA A 38 6.42 8.81 1.30
C ALA A 38 6.49 8.40 -0.18
N THR A 39 6.20 7.13 -0.50
CA THR A 39 6.18 6.63 -1.87
C THR A 39 5.06 7.28 -2.69
N ALA A 40 3.87 7.47 -2.12
CA ALA A 40 2.78 8.19 -2.78
C ALA A 40 3.17 9.64 -3.12
N GLN A 41 3.87 10.33 -2.21
CA GLN A 41 4.37 11.68 -2.46
C GLN A 41 5.41 11.72 -3.60
N GLN A 42 6.31 10.73 -3.66
CA GLN A 42 7.29 10.63 -4.75
C GLN A 42 6.61 10.37 -6.10
N LEU A 43 5.60 9.50 -6.14
CA LEU A 43 4.81 9.26 -7.36
C LEU A 43 4.12 10.52 -7.85
N TYR A 44 3.57 11.33 -6.94
CA TYR A 44 2.96 12.60 -7.31
C TYR A 44 3.98 13.56 -7.96
N ALA A 45 5.22 13.61 -7.45
CA ALA A 45 6.29 14.41 -8.06
C ALA A 45 6.62 13.91 -9.49
N HIS A 46 6.70 12.59 -9.69
CA HIS A 46 6.92 12.01 -11.01
C HIS A 46 5.73 12.23 -11.97
N TRP A 47 4.51 12.12 -11.47
CA TRP A 47 3.29 12.43 -12.22
C TRP A 47 3.27 13.89 -12.70
N SER A 48 3.61 14.83 -11.82
CA SER A 48 3.67 16.26 -12.15
C SER A 48 4.76 16.58 -13.18
N ALA A 49 5.84 15.80 -13.22
CA ALA A 49 6.93 15.96 -14.18
C ALA A 49 6.65 15.27 -15.53
N ALA A 50 5.67 14.37 -15.59
CA ALA A 50 5.35 13.62 -16.80
C ALA A 50 4.65 14.49 -17.84
N SER A 51 5.20 14.53 -19.05
CA SER A 51 4.63 15.25 -20.21
C SER A 51 3.61 14.43 -20.97
N ASP A 52 3.69 13.10 -20.90
CA ASP A 52 2.83 12.15 -21.62
C ASP A 52 1.59 11.77 -20.78
N GLN A 53 0.42 11.75 -21.42
CA GLN A 53 -0.84 11.43 -20.75
C GLN A 53 -0.97 9.95 -20.36
N VAL A 54 -0.42 9.03 -21.15
CA VAL A 54 -0.37 7.60 -20.82
C VAL A 54 0.47 7.40 -19.57
N VAL A 55 1.64 8.04 -19.51
CA VAL A 55 2.54 7.98 -18.34
C VAL A 55 1.88 8.58 -17.11
N ARG A 56 1.14 9.69 -17.25
CA ARG A 56 0.34 10.25 -16.14
C ARG A 56 -0.74 9.28 -15.67
N ASN A 57 -1.42 8.60 -16.59
CA ASN A 57 -2.43 7.61 -16.22
C ASN A 57 -1.81 6.42 -15.46
N ASP A 58 -0.65 5.94 -15.89
CA ASP A 58 0.08 4.87 -15.20
C ASP A 58 0.46 5.29 -13.77
N PHE A 59 0.97 6.52 -13.59
CA PHE A 59 1.26 7.05 -12.26
C PHE A 59 0.00 7.19 -11.38
N THR A 60 -1.14 7.59 -11.95
CA THR A 60 -2.41 7.64 -11.22
C THR A 60 -2.80 6.25 -10.71
N VAL A 61 -2.74 5.23 -11.55
CA VAL A 61 -3.09 3.84 -11.16
C VAL A 61 -2.19 3.35 -10.03
N VAL A 62 -0.87 3.59 -10.11
CA VAL A 62 0.07 3.19 -9.06
C VAL A 62 -0.18 3.98 -7.78
N HIS A 63 -0.41 5.29 -7.86
CA HIS A 63 -0.72 6.13 -6.70
C HIS A 63 -1.97 5.65 -5.97
N ASP A 64 -3.03 5.30 -6.70
CA ASP A 64 -4.26 4.78 -6.11
C ASP A 64 -4.03 3.41 -5.45
N GLY A 65 -3.23 2.54 -6.06
CA GLY A 65 -2.82 1.27 -5.48
C GLY A 65 -2.05 1.43 -4.16
N ILE A 66 -1.13 2.40 -4.09
CA ILE A 66 -0.38 2.69 -2.85
C ILE A 66 -1.30 3.24 -1.75
N ASN A 67 -2.25 4.10 -2.09
CA ASN A 67 -3.20 4.60 -1.10
C ASN A 67 -4.11 3.49 -0.57
N ALA A 68 -4.58 2.59 -1.43
CA ALA A 68 -5.34 1.41 -1.01
C ALA A 68 -4.52 0.50 -0.08
N ALA A 69 -3.24 0.27 -0.39
CA ALA A 69 -2.34 -0.48 0.49
C ALA A 69 -2.17 0.21 1.86
N ARG A 70 -2.07 1.54 1.88
CA ARG A 70 -1.97 2.32 3.12
C ARG A 70 -3.23 2.18 3.98
N GLU A 71 -4.40 2.23 3.36
CA GLU A 71 -5.69 2.03 4.04
C GLU A 71 -5.81 0.62 4.66
N ILE A 72 -5.36 -0.41 3.96
CA ILE A 72 -5.30 -1.78 4.47
C ILE A 72 -4.42 -1.87 5.73
N VAL A 73 -3.22 -1.29 5.68
CA VAL A 73 -2.29 -1.30 6.82
C VAL A 73 -2.86 -0.53 8.00
N ALA A 74 -3.45 0.64 7.76
CA ALA A 74 -4.10 1.44 8.80
C ALA A 74 -5.28 0.69 9.44
N HIS A 75 -6.11 0.05 8.63
CA HIS A 75 -7.23 -0.78 9.11
C HIS A 75 -6.73 -1.90 10.03
N ILE A 76 -5.75 -2.69 9.58
CA ILE A 76 -5.21 -3.82 10.37
C ILE A 76 -4.57 -3.33 11.67
N SER A 77 -3.83 -2.22 11.62
CA SER A 77 -3.22 -1.60 12.80
C SER A 77 -4.25 -1.20 13.85
N GLY A 78 -5.42 -0.72 13.43
CA GLY A 78 -6.52 -0.32 14.30
C GLY A 78 -7.44 -1.45 14.76
N MET A 79 -7.28 -2.67 14.25
CA MET A 79 -8.05 -3.83 14.74
C MET A 79 -7.70 -4.11 16.21
N PRO A 80 -8.58 -4.75 16.99
CA PRO A 80 -8.25 -5.25 18.32
C PRO A 80 -7.15 -6.32 18.31
#